data_AF-A0A9Q3DBJ8-F1
#
_entry.id   AF-A0A9Q3DBJ8-F1
#
_cell.length_a   1.000
_cell.length_b   1.000
_cell.length_c   1.000
_cell.angle_alpha   90.00
_cell.angle_beta   90.00
_cell.angle_gamma   90.00
#
_symmetry.space_group_name_H-M   'P 1'
#
loop_
_entity.id
_entity.type
_entity.pdbx_description
1 polymer ?
#
loop_
_entity_poly.entity_id
_entity_poly.type
_entity_poly.pdbx_seq_one_letter_code
_entity_poly.pdbx_strand_id
1 'polypeptide(L)'
;MDNCQAASSSEASRPPAFKTPSMKSPECIDGTQPFKVRSFIQSCQLIFHNDPANFSQDRKKLLYATSFFIARASKWIEPYLSNFTNQDQNYLFASWKLF
;
A
#
# COMPACT_ATOMS: atom_id res chain seq x y z
N MET A 1 -56.55 17.26 6.21
CA MET A 1 -56.26 15.84 5.97
C MET A 1 -55.28 15.80 4.80
N ASP A 2 -54.01 16.06 5.09
CA ASP A 2 -52.90 15.07 5.12
C ASP A 2 -52.38 14.86 3.68
N ASN A 3 -51.10 15.01 3.33
CA ASN A 3 -49.92 14.61 4.06
C ASN A 3 -48.64 15.25 3.43
N CYS A 4 -47.78 15.83 4.25
CA CYS A 4 -46.39 16.17 3.91
C CYS A 4 -45.49 14.99 4.29
N GLN A 5 -44.63 14.52 3.39
CA GLN A 5 -43.35 13.86 3.70
C GLN A 5 -42.70 13.37 2.39
N ALA A 6 -41.39 13.28 2.24
CA ALA A 6 -40.23 13.96 2.81
C ALA A 6 -39.06 13.45 1.97
N ALA A 7 -38.05 14.30 1.83
CA ALA A 7 -36.85 14.05 1.07
C ALA A 7 -35.97 12.92 1.64
N SER A 8 -35.02 12.58 0.78
CA SER A 8 -33.65 12.20 1.12
C SER A 8 -33.42 10.73 1.46
N SER A 9 -32.97 10.00 0.43
CA SER A 9 -32.16 8.80 0.59
C SER A 9 -31.00 9.11 1.53
N SER A 10 -31.08 8.59 2.75
CA SER A 10 -30.02 8.65 3.75
C SER A 10 -28.78 7.92 3.23
N GLU A 11 -27.84 8.68 2.67
CA GLU A 11 -26.46 8.22 2.53
C GLU A 11 -25.90 8.10 3.95
N ALA A 12 -25.99 6.90 4.50
CA ALA A 12 -25.44 6.58 5.79
C ALA A 12 -23.92 6.86 5.74
N SER A 13 -23.52 7.99 6.31
CA SER A 13 -22.13 8.38 6.48
C SER A 13 -21.43 7.31 7.29
N ARG A 14 -20.71 6.42 6.59
CA ARG A 14 -19.90 5.38 7.22
C ARG A 14 -18.90 6.08 8.14
N PRO A 15 -18.77 5.67 9.42
CA PRO A 15 -17.81 6.29 10.30
C PRO A 15 -16.42 6.23 9.66
N PRO A 16 -15.59 7.29 9.82
CA PRO A 16 -14.25 7.30 9.27
C PRO A 16 -13.52 6.04 9.67
N ALA A 17 -12.92 5.34 8.71
CA ALA A 17 -12.09 4.18 9.02
C ALA A 17 -11.03 4.59 10.03
N PHE A 18 -10.90 3.81 11.12
CA PHE A 18 -9.89 4.07 12.14
C PHE A 18 -8.51 4.12 11.48
N LYS A 19 -7.81 5.24 11.69
CA LYS A 19 -6.41 5.42 11.31
C LYS A 19 -5.61 5.70 12.55
N THR A 20 -4.62 4.86 12.82
CA THR A 20 -3.63 5.09 13.87
C THR A 20 -2.82 6.33 13.50
N PRO A 21 -2.81 7.38 14.34
CA PRO A 21 -1.96 8.54 14.13
C PRO A 21 -0.49 8.13 14.25
N SER A 22 0.34 8.51 13.28
CA SER A 22 1.80 8.30 13.29
C SER A 22 2.25 6.83 13.31
N MET A 23 1.87 6.08 12.27
CA MET A 23 2.44 4.76 11.99
C MET A 23 3.96 4.83 11.87
N LYS A 24 4.69 3.96 12.59
CA LYS A 24 6.14 3.85 12.46
C LYS A 24 6.51 3.41 11.04
N SER A 25 7.43 4.13 10.41
CA SER A 25 7.96 3.76 9.09
C SER A 25 8.70 2.41 9.13
N PRO A 26 8.66 1.62 8.05
CA PRO A 26 9.44 0.40 7.92
C PRO A 26 10.95 0.67 7.99
N GLU A 27 11.71 -0.36 8.36
CA GLU A 27 13.17 -0.34 8.30
C GLU A 27 13.66 -0.49 6.84
N CYS A 28 14.75 0.18 6.47
CA CYS A 28 15.38 -0.01 5.17
C CYS A 28 15.99 -1.42 5.03
N ILE A 29 15.89 -2.00 3.84
CA ILE A 29 16.42 -3.33 3.53
C ILE A 29 17.58 -3.19 2.55
N ASP A 30 18.77 -3.62 2.96
CA ASP A 30 19.99 -3.57 2.15
C ASP A 30 20.23 -4.82 1.29
N GLY A 31 19.47 -5.89 1.54
CA GLY A 31 19.58 -7.18 0.87
C GLY A 31 20.61 -8.14 1.50
N THR A 32 21.12 -7.86 2.70
CA THR A 32 22.09 -8.73 3.40
C THR A 32 21.47 -9.60 4.49
N GLN A 33 20.30 -9.19 5.02
CA GLN A 33 19.64 -9.83 6.17
C GLN A 33 18.25 -10.37 5.80
N PRO A 34 18.14 -11.64 5.36
CA PRO A 34 16.86 -12.21 4.92
C PRO A 34 15.78 -12.20 6.00
N PHE A 35 16.16 -12.32 7.28
CA PHE A 35 15.23 -12.32 8.39
C PHE A 35 14.51 -10.98 8.58
N LYS A 36 15.12 -9.86 8.20
CA LYS A 36 14.50 -8.52 8.29
C LYS A 36 13.38 -8.31 7.27
N VAL A 37 13.42 -9.04 6.15
CA VAL A 37 12.42 -8.92 5.07
C VAL A 37 11.02 -9.23 5.57
N ARG A 38 10.85 -10.24 6.43
CA ARG A 38 9.54 -10.60 6.99
C ARG A 38 8.96 -9.47 7.86
N SER A 39 9.75 -8.94 8.78
CA SER A 39 9.32 -7.82 9.64
C SER A 39 9.03 -6.55 8.84
N PHE A 40 9.80 -6.31 7.79
CA PHE A 40 9.54 -5.23 6.84
C PHE A 40 8.20 -5.40 6.13
N ILE A 41 7.91 -6.58 5.55
CA ILE A 41 6.64 -6.85 4.87
C ILE A 41 5.45 -6.68 5.82
N GLN A 42 5.55 -7.18 7.05
CA GLN A 42 4.52 -7.00 8.09
C GLN A 42 4.27 -5.52 8.39
N SER A 43 5.34 -4.72 8.49
CA SER A 43 5.22 -3.27 8.71
C SER A 43 4.51 -2.58 7.54
N CYS A 44 4.88 -2.93 6.29
CA CYS A 44 4.19 -2.44 5.10
C CYS A 44 2.70 -2.80 5.10
N GLN A 45 2.37 -4.06 5.40
CA GLN A 45 0.97 -4.51 5.48
C GLN A 45 0.18 -3.68 6.49
N LEU A 46 0.72 -3.45 7.69
CA LEU A 46 0.03 -2.67 8.71
C LEU A 46 -0.26 -1.23 8.24
N ILE A 47 0.71 -0.60 7.57
CA ILE A 47 0.55 0.75 7.00
C ILE A 47 -0.51 0.76 5.90
N PHE A 48 -0.53 -0.23 5.02
CA PHE A 48 -1.51 -0.31 3.93
C PHE A 48 -2.94 -0.50 4.43
N HIS A 49 -3.11 -1.31 5.49
CA HIS A 49 -4.42 -1.48 6.13
C HIS A 49 -4.85 -0.25 6.93
N ASN A 50 -3.90 0.48 7.50
CA ASN A 50 -4.16 1.72 8.23
C ASN A 50 -4.57 2.88 7.31
N ASP A 51 -4.10 2.87 6.05
CA ASP A 51 -4.43 3.92 5.08
C ASP A 51 -4.84 3.38 3.70
N PRO A 52 -6.01 2.72 3.62
CA PRO A 52 -6.47 2.09 2.38
C PRO A 52 -6.76 3.10 1.25
N ALA A 53 -7.03 4.36 1.59
CA ALA A 53 -7.26 5.41 0.60
C ALA A 53 -5.96 5.76 -0.18
N ASN A 54 -4.85 5.91 0.54
CA ASN A 54 -3.55 6.14 -0.09
C ASN A 54 -2.98 4.87 -0.74
N PHE A 55 -3.24 3.69 -0.18
CA PHE A 55 -2.72 2.41 -0.66
C PHE A 55 -3.77 1.53 -1.37
N SER A 56 -4.67 2.16 -2.14
CA SER A 56 -5.77 1.48 -2.83
C SER A 56 -5.34 0.59 -4.00
N GLN A 57 -4.15 0.82 -4.56
CA GLN A 57 -3.62 0.07 -5.69
C GLN A 57 -2.31 -0.61 -5.30
N ASP A 58 -2.10 -1.83 -5.78
CA ASP A 58 -0.86 -2.57 -5.51
C ASP A 58 0.38 -1.84 -6.03
N ARG A 59 0.26 -1.11 -7.15
CA ARG A 59 1.33 -0.21 -7.64
C ARG A 59 1.81 0.78 -6.58
N LYS A 60 0.89 1.39 -5.81
CA LYS A 60 1.25 2.35 -4.76
C LYS A 60 1.93 1.67 -3.58
N LYS A 61 1.47 0.47 -3.22
CA LYS A 61 2.08 -0.36 -2.16
C LYS A 61 3.50 -0.76 -2.52
N LEU A 62 3.71 -1.20 -3.76
CA LEU A 62 5.01 -1.60 -4.27
C LEU A 62 5.97 -0.42 -4.35
N LEU A 63 5.52 0.72 -4.89
CA LEU A 63 6.35 1.91 -4.93
C LEU A 63 6.80 2.34 -3.53
N TYR A 64 5.88 2.31 -2.56
CA TYR A 64 6.22 2.56 -1.17
C TYR A 64 7.20 1.55 -0.60
N ALA A 65 6.98 0.24 -0.78
CA ALA A 65 7.90 -0.77 -0.24
C ALA A 65 9.30 -0.67 -0.86
N THR A 66 9.37 -0.49 -2.18
CA THR A 66 10.64 -0.40 -2.92
C THR A 66 11.44 0.85 -2.56
N SER A 67 10.83 1.94 -2.06
CA SER A 67 11.58 3.11 -1.59
C SER A 67 12.44 2.84 -0.35
N PHE A 68 12.20 1.73 0.36
CA PHE A 68 13.01 1.30 1.50
C PHE A 68 14.15 0.35 1.09
N PHE A 69 14.23 -0.04 -0.18
CA PHE A 69 15.32 -0.89 -0.66
C PHE A 69 16.55 -0.04 -0.90
N ILE A 70 17.66 -0.43 -0.28
CA ILE A 70 18.95 0.25 -0.39
C ILE A 70 20.03 -0.75 -0.83
N ALA A 71 21.22 -0.25 -1.17
CA ALA A 71 22.41 -1.04 -1.48
C ALA A 71 22.17 -2.18 -2.49
N ARG A 72 22.25 -3.45 -2.07
CA ARG A 72 22.08 -4.60 -2.97
C ARG A 72 20.61 -4.77 -3.37
N ALA A 73 19.69 -4.50 -2.45
CA ALA A 73 18.26 -4.58 -2.74
C ALA A 73 17.82 -3.52 -3.76
N SER A 74 18.37 -2.31 -3.70
CA SER A 74 18.05 -1.26 -4.69
C SER A 74 18.53 -1.63 -6.10
N LYS A 75 19.75 -2.18 -6.22
CA LYS A 75 20.27 -2.69 -7.51
C LYS A 75 19.43 -3.84 -8.06
N TRP A 76 18.92 -4.69 -7.17
CA TRP A 76 18.07 -5.81 -7.58
C TRP A 76 16.71 -5.32 -8.11
N ILE A 77 16.11 -4.28 -7.52
CA ILE A 77 14.80 -3.78 -7.95
C ILE A 77 14.87 -2.84 -9.16
N GLU A 78 16.03 -2.23 -9.42
CA GLU A 78 16.27 -1.27 -10.51
C GLU A 78 15.68 -1.68 -11.89
N PRO A 79 15.91 -2.89 -12.43
CA PRO A 79 15.36 -3.27 -13.74
C PRO A 79 13.83 -3.41 -13.73
N TYR A 80 13.21 -3.55 -12.56
CA TYR A 80 11.75 -3.60 -12.41
C TYR A 80 11.17 -2.20 -12.17
N LEU A 81 11.97 -1.23 -11.73
CA LEU A 81 11.49 0.12 -11.48
C LEU A 81 11.14 0.88 -12.76
N SER A 82 11.99 0.77 -13.79
CA SER A 82 11.79 1.34 -15.13
C SER A 82 10.52 0.83 -15.82
N ASN A 83 10.04 -0.32 -15.38
CA ASN A 83 8.85 -0.97 -15.88
C ASN A 83 7.55 -0.51 -15.19
N PHE A 84 7.60 0.13 -14.01
CA PHE A 84 6.40 0.68 -13.35
C PHE A 84 5.75 1.85 -14.09
N THR A 85 6.38 2.39 -15.13
CA THR A 85 5.84 3.48 -15.97
C THR A 85 5.17 2.97 -17.23
N ASN A 86 5.50 1.75 -17.68
CA ASN A 86 4.87 1.12 -18.84
C ASN A 86 3.63 0.33 -18.37
N GLN A 87 2.49 0.53 -19.02
CA GLN A 87 1.20 -0.04 -18.61
C GLN A 87 1.08 -1.57 -18.79
N ASP A 88 2.16 -2.27 -19.12
CA ASP A 88 2.12 -3.71 -19.38
C ASP A 88 1.80 -4.51 -18.11
N GLN A 89 0.71 -5.29 -18.17
CA GLN A 89 0.15 -6.04 -17.04
C GLN A 89 0.95 -7.30 -16.66
N ASN A 90 2.13 -7.54 -17.27
CA ASN A 90 2.88 -8.79 -17.18
C ASN A 90 4.13 -8.74 -16.29
N TYR A 91 4.17 -7.87 -15.28
CA TYR A 91 5.32 -7.81 -14.38
C TYR A 91 5.21 -8.79 -13.20
N LEU A 92 6.35 -9.40 -12.85
CA LEU A 92 6.60 -10.18 -11.62
C LEU A 92 6.19 -9.46 -10.31
N PHE A 93 5.82 -8.18 -10.38
CA PHE A 93 5.31 -7.36 -9.28
C PHE A 93 3.93 -6.76 -9.59
N ALA A 94 3.07 -7.41 -10.36
CA ALA A 94 1.72 -6.88 -10.60
C ALA A 94 0.83 -6.88 -9.35
N SER A 95 1.23 -7.61 -8.30
CA SER A 95 0.44 -7.85 -7.10
C SER A 95 1.29 -7.79 -5.84
N TRP A 96 0.80 -7.08 -4.82
CA TRP A 96 1.40 -7.09 -3.49
C TRP A 96 1.38 -8.48 -2.87
N LYS A 97 0.47 -9.36 -3.32
CA LYS A 97 0.35 -10.74 -2.80
C LYS A 97 1.54 -11.65 -3.11
N LEU A 98 2.49 -11.19 -3.91
CA LEU A 98 3.72 -11.94 -4.22
C LEU A 98 4.82 -11.78 -3.16
N PHE A 99 4.63 -10.85 -2.22
CA PHE A 99 5.48 -10.68 -1.02
C PHE A 99 4.84 -11.36 0.19
#